data_AF-A0A098S1C5-F1
#
_entry.id   AF-A0A098S1C5-F1
#
_cell.length_a   1.000
_cell.length_b   1.000
_cell.length_c   1.000
_cell.angle_alpha   90.00
_cell.angle_beta   90.00
_cell.angle_gamma   90.00
#
_symmetry.space_group_name_H-M   'P 1'
#
loop_
_entity.id
_entity.type
_entity.pdbx_description
1 polymer ?
#
loop_
_entity_poly.entity_id
_entity_poly.type
_entity_poly.pdbx_seq_one_letter_code
_entity_poly.pdbx_strand_id
1 'polypeptide(L)'
;MATYSKSQNAYALRSWFKEIQFYEQEIRNCEWSLEEVLTKAESTEDRAKVEYFQNQFLLQRLNLQRLQKQLREAVEASSQYLEQAFSEVRHFRQYFKSLLKEFDAFLQKYFAIPQLKL
;
A
#
# COMPACT_ATOMS: atom_id res chain seq x y z
N MET A 1 8.40 25.80 10.14
CA MET A 1 8.46 24.61 9.26
C MET A 1 9.87 24.03 9.37
N ALA A 2 10.01 22.77 9.76
CA ALA A 2 11.32 22.15 9.95
C ALA A 2 11.91 21.76 8.59
N THR A 3 12.87 22.54 8.11
CA THR A 3 13.65 22.22 6.90
C THR A 3 14.65 21.11 7.24
N TYR A 4 14.45 19.94 6.66
CA TYR A 4 15.39 18.81 6.80
C TYR A 4 16.73 19.12 6.14
N SER A 5 17.81 18.66 6.76
CA SER A 5 19.15 18.68 6.16
C SER A 5 19.18 17.80 4.89
N LYS A 6 20.03 18.16 3.92
CA LYS A 6 20.24 17.39 2.68
C LYS A 6 20.57 15.90 2.95
N SER A 7 21.28 15.59 4.04
CA SER A 7 21.59 14.21 4.41
C SER A 7 20.38 13.45 4.97
N GLN A 8 19.51 14.13 5.72
CA GLN A 8 18.27 13.56 6.24
C GLN A 8 17.27 13.26 5.11
N ASN A 9 17.16 14.17 4.12
CA ASN A 9 16.33 13.95 2.94
C ASN A 9 16.81 12.75 2.11
N ALA A 10 18.12 12.62 1.89
CA ALA A 10 18.69 11.48 1.18
C ALA A 10 18.46 10.14 1.90
N TYR A 11 18.53 10.13 3.24
CA TYR A 11 18.19 8.95 4.03
C TYR A 11 16.70 8.59 3.93
N ALA A 12 15.81 9.58 4.08
CA ALA A 12 14.36 9.39 3.97
C ALA A 12 13.94 8.86 2.59
N LEU A 13 14.52 9.40 1.51
CA LEU A 13 14.30 8.92 0.14
C LEU A 13 14.70 7.45 -0.03
N ARG A 14 15.87 7.05 0.48
CA ARG A 14 16.32 5.65 0.43
C ARG A 14 15.41 4.72 1.23
N SER A 15 14.95 5.16 2.41
CA SER A 15 13.94 4.42 3.18
C SER A 15 12.68 4.22 2.35
N TRP A 16 12.23 5.27 1.68
CA TRP A 16 10.99 5.21 0.92
C TRP A 16 11.06 4.28 -0.29
N PHE A 17 12.19 4.23 -1.03
CA PHE A 17 12.31 3.26 -2.12
C PHE A 17 12.23 1.81 -1.63
N LYS A 18 12.74 1.50 -0.44
CA LYS A 18 12.56 0.18 0.18
C LYS A 18 11.11 -0.08 0.56
N GLU A 19 10.43 0.93 1.08
CA GLU A 19 9.02 0.82 1.45
C GLU A 19 8.11 0.64 0.24
N ILE A 20 8.39 1.27 -0.90
CA ILE A 20 7.65 1.01 -2.15
C ILE A 20 7.73 -0.49 -2.49
N GLN A 21 8.93 -1.07 -2.46
CA GLN A 21 9.12 -2.50 -2.74
C GLN A 21 8.37 -3.39 -1.75
N PHE A 22 8.35 -3.01 -0.48
CA PHE A 22 7.55 -3.67 0.53
C PHE A 22 6.05 -3.61 0.18
N TYR A 23 5.51 -2.43 -0.13
CA TYR A 23 4.08 -2.30 -0.47
C TYR A 23 3.70 -3.00 -1.77
N GLU A 24 4.58 -3.02 -2.78
CA GLU A 24 4.37 -3.82 -3.98
C GLU A 24 4.28 -5.32 -3.66
N GLN A 25 5.12 -5.80 -2.74
CA GLN A 25 5.05 -7.19 -2.29
C GLN A 25 3.78 -7.48 -1.50
N GLU A 26 3.38 -6.57 -0.60
CA GLU A 26 2.13 -6.70 0.15
C GLU A 26 0.92 -6.76 -0.77
N ILE A 27 0.85 -5.89 -1.79
CA ILE A 27 -0.20 -5.94 -2.81
C ILE A 27 -0.24 -7.32 -3.50
N ARG A 28 0.93 -7.87 -3.89
CA ARG A 28 0.99 -9.21 -4.49
C ARG A 28 0.47 -10.29 -3.55
N ASN A 29 0.85 -10.24 -2.28
CA ASN A 29 0.39 -11.20 -1.27
C ASN A 29 -1.14 -11.14 -1.08
N CYS A 30 -1.70 -9.92 -1.07
CA CYS A 30 -3.15 -9.73 -0.99
C CYS A 30 -3.88 -10.24 -2.23
N GLU A 31 -3.33 -10.03 -3.43
CA GLU A 31 -3.89 -10.55 -4.67
C GLU A 31 -3.91 -12.09 -4.70
N TRP A 32 -2.84 -12.76 -4.26
CA TRP A 32 -2.85 -14.21 -4.12
C TRP A 32 -3.91 -14.70 -3.13
N SER A 33 -4.08 -14.00 -2.02
CA SER A 33 -5.13 -14.32 -1.05
C SER A 33 -6.53 -14.16 -1.67
N LEU A 34 -6.74 -13.15 -2.51
CA LEU A 34 -7.98 -12.95 -3.25
C LEU A 34 -8.26 -14.05 -4.28
N GLU A 35 -7.23 -14.53 -4.98
CA GLU A 35 -7.36 -15.67 -5.90
C GLU A 35 -7.88 -16.90 -5.16
N GLU A 36 -7.34 -17.18 -3.96
CA GLU A 36 -7.82 -18.29 -3.14
C GLU A 36 -9.26 -18.06 -2.65
N VAL A 37 -9.58 -16.86 -2.16
CA VAL A 37 -10.96 -16.52 -1.74
C VAL A 37 -11.93 -16.68 -2.89
N LEU A 38 -11.56 -16.28 -4.11
CA LEU A 38 -12.42 -16.39 -5.28
C LEU A 38 -12.82 -17.85 -5.58
N THR A 39 -11.94 -18.82 -5.33
CA THR A 39 -12.27 -20.25 -5.47
C THR A 39 -13.29 -20.73 -4.44
N LYS A 40 -13.39 -20.07 -3.28
CA LYS A 40 -14.30 -20.37 -2.17
C LYS A 40 -15.56 -19.48 -2.17
N ALA A 41 -15.63 -18.48 -3.06
CA ALA A 41 -16.69 -17.49 -3.09
C ALA A 41 -17.97 -18.04 -3.75
N GLU A 42 -18.97 -18.36 -2.92
CA GLU A 42 -20.23 -18.94 -3.36
C GLU A 42 -21.28 -17.87 -3.72
N SER A 43 -21.29 -16.74 -2.99
CA SER A 43 -22.30 -15.70 -3.17
C SER A 43 -21.87 -14.60 -4.14
N THR A 44 -22.84 -13.94 -4.77
CA THR A 44 -22.59 -12.75 -5.59
C THR A 44 -21.98 -11.61 -4.77
N GLU A 45 -22.38 -11.47 -3.50
CA GLU A 45 -21.83 -10.47 -2.59
C GLU A 45 -20.34 -10.70 -2.33
N ASP A 46 -19.95 -11.96 -2.12
CA ASP A 46 -18.56 -12.35 -1.91
C ASP A 46 -17.68 -12.05 -3.12
N ARG A 47 -18.18 -12.35 -4.33
CA ARG A 47 -17.49 -12.04 -5.59
C ARG A 47 -17.36 -10.54 -5.80
N ALA A 48 -18.40 -9.77 -5.49
CA ALA A 48 -18.35 -8.31 -5.56
C ALA A 48 -17.34 -7.72 -4.56
N LYS A 49 -17.20 -8.32 -3.37
CA LYS A 49 -16.15 -7.94 -2.41
C LYS A 49 -14.75 -8.28 -2.88
N VAL A 50 -14.55 -9.44 -3.50
CA VAL A 50 -13.28 -9.79 -4.15
C VAL A 50 -12.93 -8.75 -5.22
N GLU A 51 -13.85 -8.44 -6.12
CA GLU A 51 -13.65 -7.44 -7.18
C GLU A 51 -13.34 -6.05 -6.62
N TYR A 52 -14.04 -5.64 -5.56
CA TYR A 52 -13.74 -4.41 -4.85
C TYR A 52 -12.27 -4.33 -4.43
N PHE A 53 -11.74 -5.36 -3.76
CA PHE A 53 -10.35 -5.36 -3.30
C PHE A 53 -9.35 -5.47 -4.47
N GLN A 54 -9.65 -6.27 -5.51
CA GLN A 54 -8.83 -6.31 -6.72
C GLN A 54 -8.68 -4.91 -7.35
N ASN A 55 -9.79 -4.18 -7.46
CA ASN A 55 -9.78 -2.81 -7.98
C ASN A 55 -8.99 -1.86 -7.07
N GLN A 56 -9.14 -1.98 -5.74
CA GLN A 56 -8.34 -1.17 -4.81
C GLN A 56 -6.85 -1.44 -4.94
N PHE A 57 -6.43 -2.70 -5.02
CA PHE A 57 -5.02 -3.07 -5.14
C PHE A 57 -4.42 -2.65 -6.48
N LEU A 58 -5.17 -2.73 -7.57
CA LEU A 58 -4.78 -2.15 -8.87
C LEU A 58 -4.53 -0.65 -8.75
N LEU A 59 -5.45 0.10 -8.12
CA LEU A 59 -5.28 1.53 -7.89
C LEU A 59 -4.05 1.84 -7.01
N GLN A 60 -3.81 1.05 -5.96
CA GLN A 60 -2.65 1.26 -5.09
C GLN A 60 -1.33 0.99 -5.81
N ARG A 61 -1.28 0.02 -6.74
CA ARG A 61 -0.12 -0.21 -7.59
C ARG A 61 0.18 0.99 -8.49
N LEU A 62 -0.85 1.57 -9.11
CA LEU A 62 -0.70 2.78 -9.91
C LEU A 62 -0.22 3.97 -9.06
N ASN A 63 -0.76 4.10 -7.84
CA ASN A 63 -0.30 5.12 -6.89
C ASN A 63 1.17 4.94 -6.49
N LEU A 64 1.62 3.71 -6.24
CA LEU A 64 3.02 3.42 -5.93
C LEU A 64 3.95 3.79 -7.10
N GLN A 65 3.58 3.43 -8.32
CA GLN A 65 4.34 3.81 -9.52
C GLN A 65 4.44 5.33 -9.67
N ARG A 66 3.32 6.04 -9.45
CA ARG A 66 3.29 7.52 -9.47
C ARG A 66 4.19 8.12 -8.40
N LEU A 67 4.08 7.64 -7.16
CA LEU A 67 4.91 8.09 -6.03
C LEU A 67 6.39 7.85 -6.29
N GLN A 68 6.75 6.66 -6.80
CA GLN A 68 8.12 6.35 -7.17
C GLN A 68 8.69 7.36 -8.18
N LYS A 69 7.90 7.71 -9.20
CA LYS A 69 8.29 8.73 -10.19
C LYS A 69 8.44 10.11 -9.54
N GLN A 70 7.44 10.56 -8.78
CA GLN A 70 7.45 11.85 -8.09
C GLN A 70 8.66 12.00 -7.17
N LEU A 71 9.05 10.93 -6.48
CA LEU A 71 10.19 10.96 -5.56
C LEU A 71 11.53 11.00 -6.27
N ARG A 72 11.66 10.34 -7.43
CA ARG A 72 12.85 10.48 -8.28
C ARG A 72 12.99 11.91 -8.79
N GLU A 73 11.91 12.49 -9.29
CA GLU A 73 11.89 13.88 -9.78
C GLU A 73 12.17 14.88 -8.64
N ALA A 74 11.61 14.64 -7.45
CA ALA A 74 11.83 15.48 -6.29
C ALA A 74 13.28 15.47 -5.76
N VAL A 75 14.09 14.44 -6.07
CA VAL A 75 15.51 14.41 -5.71
C VAL A 75 16.30 15.48 -6.49
N GLU A 76 15.91 15.71 -7.74
CA GLU A 76 16.60 16.62 -8.67
C GLU A 76 15.99 18.04 -8.64
N ALA A 77 14.81 18.19 -8.06
CA ALA A 77 14.05 19.44 -7.97
C ALA A 77 14.30 20.22 -6.66
N SER A 78 13.38 21.13 -6.32
CA SER A 78 13.46 21.98 -5.12
C SER A 78 12.95 21.27 -3.86
N SER A 79 13.30 21.82 -2.69
CA SER A 79 12.85 21.32 -1.39
C SER A 79 11.32 21.26 -1.26
N GLN A 80 10.59 22.15 -1.94
CA GLN A 80 9.13 22.17 -1.93
C GLN A 80 8.51 20.94 -2.59
N TYR A 81 9.06 20.49 -3.72
CA TYR A 81 8.61 19.26 -4.39
C TYR A 81 8.87 18.02 -3.52
N LEU A 82 9.98 18.02 -2.80
CA LEU A 82 10.34 16.95 -1.87
C LEU A 82 9.41 16.90 -0.65
N GLU A 83 9.01 18.05 -0.11
CA GLU A 83 7.99 18.11 0.95
C GLU A 83 6.62 17.61 0.48
N GLN A 84 6.20 17.98 -0.73
CA GLN A 84 4.96 17.51 -1.32
C GLN A 84 5.00 15.99 -1.51
N ALA A 85 6.06 15.47 -2.12
CA ALA A 85 6.26 14.04 -2.32
C ALA A 85 6.19 13.28 -0.99
N PHE A 86 6.86 13.78 0.06
CA PHE A 86 6.77 13.18 1.40
C PHE A 86 5.38 13.25 2.01
N SER A 87 4.58 14.29 1.70
CA SER A 87 3.19 14.34 2.14
C SER A 87 2.34 13.28 1.46
N GLU A 88 2.46 13.14 0.14
CA GLU A 88 1.73 12.11 -0.61
C GLU A 88 2.09 10.70 -0.13
N VAL A 89 3.38 10.46 0.18
CA VAL A 89 3.85 9.23 0.83
C VAL A 89 3.12 8.97 2.15
N ARG A 90 3.03 9.97 3.04
CA ARG A 90 2.33 9.81 4.33
C ARG A 90 0.86 9.46 4.14
N HIS A 91 0.18 10.11 3.19
CA HIS A 91 -1.22 9.82 2.89
C HIS A 91 -1.39 8.40 2.34
N PHE A 92 -0.51 7.97 1.43
CA PHE A 92 -0.52 6.60 0.94
C PHE A 92 -0.38 5.59 2.07
N ARG A 93 0.59 5.76 2.98
CA ARG A 93 0.79 4.85 4.12
C ARG A 93 -0.46 4.73 4.99
N GLN A 94 -1.10 5.87 5.30
CA GLN A 94 -2.31 5.88 6.12
C GLN A 94 -3.46 5.16 5.44
N TYR A 95 -3.67 5.45 4.15
CA TYR A 95 -4.72 4.82 3.36
C TYR A 95 -4.49 3.32 3.21
N PHE A 96 -3.29 2.90 2.80
CA PHE A 96 -2.93 1.50 2.60
C PHE A 96 -3.09 0.69 3.88
N LYS A 97 -2.73 1.28 5.04
CA LYS A 97 -2.96 0.66 6.35
C LYS A 97 -4.45 0.46 6.66
N SER A 98 -5.33 1.37 6.27
CA SER A 98 -6.79 1.18 6.41
C SER A 98 -7.28 0.06 5.51
N LEU A 99 -6.86 0.09 4.24
CA LEU A 99 -7.23 -0.92 3.25
C LEU A 99 -6.82 -2.32 3.69
N LEU A 100 -5.61 -2.50 4.22
CA LEU A 100 -5.16 -3.78 4.76
C LEU A 100 -6.02 -4.26 5.93
N LYS A 101 -6.41 -3.38 6.85
CA LYS A 101 -7.30 -3.77 7.97
C LYS A 101 -8.66 -4.24 7.48
N GLU A 102 -9.22 -3.54 6.51
CA GLU A 102 -10.50 -3.91 5.89
C GLU A 102 -10.38 -5.25 5.16
N PHE A 103 -9.25 -5.46 4.47
CA PHE A 103 -8.94 -6.70 3.80
C PHE A 103 -8.75 -7.86 4.77
N ASP A 104 -8.00 -7.69 5.86
CA ASP A 104 -7.81 -8.71 6.90
C ASP A 104 -9.16 -9.13 7.51
N ALA A 105 -10.04 -8.17 7.80
CA ALA A 105 -11.38 -8.44 8.30
C ALA A 105 -12.21 -9.25 7.29
N PHE A 106 -12.08 -8.94 5.99
CA PHE A 106 -12.70 -9.73 4.92
C PHE A 106 -12.15 -11.15 4.86
N LEU A 107 -10.83 -11.31 4.96
CA LEU A 107 -10.16 -12.61 4.93
C LEU A 107 -10.53 -13.52 6.11
N GLN A 108 -10.82 -12.96 7.28
CA GLN A 108 -11.23 -13.75 8.46
C GLN A 108 -12.46 -14.64 8.19
N LYS A 109 -13.36 -14.23 7.28
CA LYS A 109 -14.51 -15.03 6.85
C LYS A 109 -14.09 -16.34 6.14
N TYR A 110 -12.92 -16.36 5.50
CA TYR A 110 -12.47 -17.45 4.62
C TYR A 110 -11.33 -18.28 5.20
N PHE A 111 -10.54 -17.69 6.08
CA PHE A 111 -9.28 -18.28 6.53
C PHE A 111 -9.26 -18.68 7.99
N ALA A 112 -10.36 -18.46 8.74
CA ALA A 112 -10.58 -18.89 10.12
C ALA A 112 -9.26 -19.19 10.86
N ILE A 113 -8.45 -18.14 11.10
CA ILE A 113 -7.19 -18.31 11.82
C ILE A 113 -7.60 -18.75 13.22
N PRO A 114 -7.25 -19.97 13.68
CA PRO A 114 -7.50 -20.36 15.05
C PRO A 114 -6.85 -19.29 15.91
N GLN A 115 -7.61 -18.60 16.77
CA GLN A 115 -7.01 -17.65 17.68
C GLN A 115 -5.95 -18.40 18.48
N LEU A 116 -4.68 -18.13 18.18
CA LEU A 116 -3.58 -18.52 19.04
C LEU A 116 -3.83 -17.81 20.35
N LYS A 117 -4.42 -18.55 21.30
CA LYS A 117 -4.41 -18.18 22.71
C LYS A 117 -2.94 -18.06 23.09
N LEU A 118 -2.43 -16.84 23.11
CA LEU A 118 -1.22 -16.47 23.83
C LEU A 118 -1.46 -16.65 25.33
#